data_AF-A0A5Y4FM17-F1
#
_entry.id   AF-A0A5Y4FM17-F1
#
_cell.length_a   1.000
_cell.length_b   1.000
_cell.length_c   1.000
_cell.angle_alpha   90.00
_cell.angle_beta   90.00
_cell.angle_gamma   90.00
#
_symmetry.space_group_name_H-M   'P 1'
#
loop_
_entity.id
_entity.type
_entity.pdbx_description
1 polymer ?
#
loop_
_entity_poly.entity_id
_entity_poly.type
_entity_poly.pdbx_seq_one_letter_code
_entity_poly.pdbx_strand_id
1 'polypeptide(L)'
;AMIEFICNFSFIVSRIGACKPSWGKIKRIIITNYKISLGILLGVFSSQLDRIFMSRFLSIQNFGLYVMTMQFGLALLQLQYPMVKAILPHIAKIGDTTKLGLYKTIAFFCVLMPSCILFFWAKDILWLWSHNIEVVEYGVIIVKILSVAVLINFFYNFIHVKLIVENRGGVI
;
A
#
# COMPACT_ATOMS: atom_id res chain seq x y z
N ALA A 1 14.57 -8.39 3.41
CA ALA A 1 15.39 -7.19 3.65
C ALA A 1 16.89 -7.50 3.67
N MET A 2 17.46 -8.13 4.72
CA MET A 2 18.92 -8.38 4.76
C MET A 2 19.43 -9.30 3.65
N ILE A 3 18.75 -10.42 3.39
CA ILE A 3 19.13 -11.37 2.32
C ILE A 3 19.05 -10.72 0.95
N GLU A 4 17.96 -9.99 0.68
CA GLU A 4 17.76 -9.22 -0.55
C GLU A 4 18.84 -8.15 -0.74
N PHE A 5 19.23 -7.44 0.33
CA PHE A 5 20.33 -6.49 0.32
C PHE A 5 21.65 -7.16 -0.03
N ILE A 6 21.96 -8.32 0.58
CA ILE A 6 23.20 -9.07 0.30
C ILE A 6 23.23 -9.57 -1.14
N CYS A 7 22.13 -10.13 -1.65
CA CYS A 7 22.03 -10.58 -3.03
C CYS A 7 22.17 -9.43 -4.03
N ASN A 8 21.43 -8.33 -3.83
CA ASN A 8 21.51 -7.16 -4.69
C ASN A 8 22.89 -6.50 -4.64
N PHE A 9 23.49 -6.40 -3.45
CA PHE A 9 24.83 -5.85 -3.27
C PHE A 9 25.88 -6.71 -3.97
N SER A 10 25.81 -8.04 -3.80
CA SER A 10 26.73 -8.97 -4.46
C SER A 10 26.60 -8.92 -5.99
N PHE A 11 25.36 -8.80 -6.49
CA PHE A 11 25.08 -8.66 -7.93
C PHE A 11 25.57 -7.32 -8.49
N ILE A 12 25.42 -6.22 -7.75
CA ILE A 12 25.91 -4.90 -8.14
C ILE A 12 27.44 -4.86 -8.13
N VAL A 13 28.08 -5.42 -7.09
CA VAL A 13 29.54 -5.47 -6.97
C VAL A 13 30.15 -6.36 -8.06
N SER A 14 29.50 -7.48 -8.42
CA SER A 14 30.00 -8.37 -9.48
C SER A 14 29.90 -7.76 -10.88
N ARG A 15 28.88 -6.91 -11.15
CA ARG A 15 28.71 -6.26 -12.46
C ARG A 15 29.44 -4.92 -12.62
N ILE A 16 29.46 -4.11 -11.58
CA ILE A 16 29.89 -2.69 -11.66
C ILE A 16 31.26 -2.48 -10.98
N GLY A 17 31.73 -3.47 -10.20
CA GLY A 17 32.92 -3.36 -9.38
C GLY A 17 32.69 -2.58 -8.08
N ALA A 18 33.62 -2.69 -7.15
CA ALA A 18 33.53 -2.01 -5.86
C ALA A 18 33.73 -0.48 -6.04
N CYS A 19 32.64 0.28 -6.00
CA CYS A 19 32.71 1.73 -5.97
C CYS A 19 33.16 2.22 -4.58
N LYS A 20 34.22 3.04 -4.52
CA LYS A 20 34.57 3.76 -3.29
C LYS A 20 33.46 4.75 -2.95
N PRO A 21 32.86 4.71 -1.74
CA PRO A 21 31.81 5.64 -1.36
C PRO A 21 32.37 7.06 -1.31
N SER A 22 31.91 7.92 -2.21
CA SER A 22 32.24 9.35 -2.17
C SER A 22 31.30 10.04 -1.18
N TRP A 23 31.83 10.38 0.00
CA TRP A 23 31.10 11.08 1.06
C TRP A 23 30.41 12.37 0.57
N GLY A 24 31.03 13.11 -0.36
CA GLY A 24 30.44 14.29 -0.98
C GLY A 24 29.18 13.99 -1.80
N LYS A 25 29.16 12.86 -2.54
CA LYS A 25 27.97 12.42 -3.30
C LYS A 25 26.87 11.93 -2.36
N ILE A 26 27.21 11.19 -1.31
CA ILE A 26 26.24 10.71 -0.31
C ILE A 26 25.57 11.89 0.40
N LYS A 27 26.36 12.87 0.87
CA LYS A 27 25.82 14.08 1.51
C LYS A 27 24.87 14.84 0.60
N ARG A 28 25.21 14.96 -0.69
CA ARG A 28 24.35 15.60 -1.70
C ARG A 28 23.03 14.83 -1.85
N ILE A 29 23.06 13.51 -2.01
CA ILE A 29 21.85 12.69 -2.14
C ILE A 29 20.93 12.85 -0.93
N ILE A 30 21.48 12.85 0.29
CA ILE A 30 20.70 13.04 1.52
C ILE A 30 20.03 14.41 1.53
N ILE A 31 20.78 15.49 1.25
CA ILE A 31 20.26 16.86 1.25
C ILE A 31 19.25 17.09 0.11
N THR A 32 19.35 16.38 -1.01
CA THR A 32 18.36 16.48 -2.09
C THR A 32 17.06 15.75 -1.76
N ASN A 33 17.09 14.67 -0.97
CA ASN A 33 15.94 13.80 -0.75
C ASN A 33 15.31 13.87 0.65
N TYR A 34 15.89 14.60 1.61
CA TYR A 34 15.40 14.59 3.00
C TYR A 34 13.93 14.98 3.14
N LYS A 35 13.43 15.90 2.29
CA LYS A 35 12.01 16.32 2.32
C LYS A 35 11.07 15.17 1.97
N ILE A 36 11.42 14.39 0.94
CA ILE A 36 10.65 13.21 0.52
C ILE A 36 10.70 12.15 1.63
N SER A 37 11.90 11.88 2.18
CA SER A 37 12.05 10.93 3.28
C SER A 37 11.24 11.32 4.52
N LEU A 38 11.24 12.62 4.88
CA LEU A 38 10.47 13.14 6.00
C LEU A 38 8.97 13.03 5.75
N GLY A 39 8.50 13.33 4.54
CA GLY A 39 7.11 13.12 4.15
C GLY A 39 6.68 11.64 4.25
N ILE A 40 7.53 10.72 3.81
CA ILE A 40 7.27 9.27 3.94
C ILE A 40 7.21 8.86 5.41
N LEU A 41 8.15 9.33 6.24
CA LEU A 41 8.18 9.02 7.68
C LEU A 41 6.92 9.52 8.38
N LEU A 42 6.49 10.75 8.10
CA LEU A 42 5.25 11.30 8.65
C LEU A 42 4.02 10.52 8.17
N GLY A 43 3.99 10.12 6.90
CA GLY A 43 2.92 9.30 6.34
C GLY A 43 2.82 7.93 7.00
N VAL A 44 3.95 7.24 7.18
CA VAL A 44 4.02 5.95 7.88
C VAL A 44 3.65 6.13 9.35
N PHE A 45 4.16 7.16 10.02
CA PHE A 45 3.79 7.41 11.41
C PHE A 45 2.28 7.62 11.55
N SER A 46 1.69 8.45 10.68
CA SER A 46 0.25 8.71 10.64
C SER A 46 -0.56 7.44 10.40
N SER A 47 -0.13 6.54 9.50
CA SER A 47 -0.85 5.28 9.24
C SER A 47 -0.81 4.30 10.40
N GLN A 48 0.19 4.40 11.29
CA GLN A 48 0.33 3.53 12.45
C GLN A 48 -0.32 4.10 13.73
N LEU A 49 -0.69 5.39 13.74
CA LEU A 49 -1.24 6.05 14.92
C LEU A 49 -2.46 5.32 15.49
N ASP A 50 -3.37 4.87 14.63
CA ASP A 50 -4.57 4.14 15.02
C ASP A 50 -4.26 2.94 15.94
N ARG A 51 -3.25 2.13 15.59
CA ARG A 51 -2.84 0.99 16.43
C ARG A 51 -2.21 1.41 17.74
N ILE A 52 -1.46 2.51 17.74
CA ILE A 52 -0.84 3.06 18.95
C ILE A 52 -1.93 3.51 19.92
N PHE A 53 -2.99 4.16 19.43
CA PHE A 53 -4.13 4.53 20.26
C PHE A 53 -4.91 3.29 20.74
N MET A 54 -5.30 2.40 19.83
CA MET A 54 -6.11 1.22 20.19
C MET A 54 -5.40 0.27 21.15
N SER A 55 -4.07 0.17 21.12
CA SER A 55 -3.30 -0.64 22.08
C SER A 55 -3.41 -0.16 23.53
N ARG A 56 -3.82 1.10 23.76
CA ARG A 56 -4.04 1.65 25.10
C ARG A 56 -5.48 1.49 25.60
N PHE A 57 -6.45 1.40 24.68
CA PHE A 57 -7.88 1.34 25.03
C PHE A 57 -8.43 -0.09 25.09
N LEU A 58 -7.81 -1.04 24.40
CA LEU A 58 -8.29 -2.42 24.33
C LEU A 58 -7.48 -3.33 25.26
N SER A 59 -8.13 -4.38 25.76
CA SER A 59 -7.42 -5.49 26.40
C SER A 59 -6.48 -6.15 25.39
N ILE A 60 -5.45 -6.86 25.89
CA ILE A 60 -4.44 -7.52 25.03
C ILE A 60 -5.09 -8.46 23.99
N GLN A 61 -6.15 -9.17 24.39
CA GLN A 61 -6.90 -10.10 23.55
C GLN A 61 -7.68 -9.34 22.46
N ASN A 62 -8.46 -8.32 22.84
CA ASN A 62 -9.25 -7.53 21.89
C ASN A 62 -8.36 -6.74 20.92
N PHE A 63 -7.20 -6.27 21.39
CA PHE A 63 -6.20 -5.64 20.52
C PHE A 63 -5.62 -6.63 19.50
N GLY A 64 -5.35 -7.87 19.92
CA GLY A 64 -4.92 -8.93 19.00
C GLY A 64 -5.95 -9.22 17.91
N LEU A 65 -7.22 -9.39 18.29
CA LEU A 65 -8.34 -9.59 17.35
C LEU A 65 -8.49 -8.40 16.38
N TYR A 66 -8.38 -7.18 16.90
CA TYR A 66 -8.41 -5.95 16.12
C TYR A 66 -7.30 -5.93 15.06
N VAL A 67 -6.05 -6.12 15.48
CA VAL A 67 -4.89 -6.06 14.57
C VAL A 67 -4.96 -7.16 13.52
N MET A 68 -5.34 -8.39 13.89
CA MET A 68 -5.48 -9.49 12.94
C MET A 68 -6.50 -9.16 11.85
N THR A 69 -7.69 -8.73 12.26
CA THR A 69 -8.76 -8.37 11.31
C THR A 69 -8.39 -7.16 10.46
N MET A 70 -7.78 -6.15 11.07
CA MET A 70 -7.33 -4.97 10.35
C MET A 70 -6.32 -5.35 9.25
N GLN A 71 -5.35 -6.20 9.57
CA GLN A 71 -4.36 -6.69 8.60
C GLN A 71 -5.00 -7.48 7.47
N PHE A 72 -6.02 -8.30 7.78
CA PHE A 72 -6.80 -9.01 6.77
C PHE A 72 -7.48 -8.04 5.80
N GLY A 73 -8.17 -7.01 6.30
CA GLY A 73 -8.79 -5.99 5.44
C GLY A 73 -7.77 -5.17 4.63
N LEU A 74 -6.63 -4.83 5.24
CA LEU A 74 -5.55 -4.09 4.58
C LEU A 74 -4.85 -4.88 3.48
N ALA A 75 -4.94 -6.21 3.47
CA ALA A 75 -4.39 -7.03 2.39
C ALA A 75 -4.96 -6.65 1.02
N LEU A 76 -6.22 -6.19 0.97
CA LEU A 76 -6.82 -5.66 -0.26
C LEU A 76 -6.12 -4.41 -0.78
N LEU A 77 -5.74 -3.48 0.12
CA LEU A 77 -4.97 -2.29 -0.27
C LEU A 77 -3.59 -2.67 -0.81
N GLN A 78 -2.98 -3.74 -0.27
CA GLN A 78 -1.67 -4.21 -0.73
C GLN A 78 -1.70 -4.70 -2.19
N LEU A 79 -2.84 -5.22 -2.66
CA LEU A 79 -3.02 -5.60 -4.07
C LEU A 79 -3.08 -4.40 -5.01
N GLN A 80 -3.55 -3.25 -4.53
CA GLN A 80 -3.72 -2.05 -5.34
C GLN A 80 -2.40 -1.33 -5.66
N TYR A 81 -1.47 -1.26 -4.69
CA TYR A 81 -0.18 -0.57 -4.85
C TYR A 81 0.68 -1.01 -6.06
N PRO A 82 0.92 -2.32 -6.29
CA PRO A 82 1.74 -2.76 -7.43
C PRO A 82 1.12 -2.37 -8.77
N MET A 83 -0.21 -2.32 -8.85
CA MET A 83 -0.92 -1.93 -10.07
C MET A 83 -0.67 -0.47 -10.42
N VAL A 84 -0.79 0.43 -9.44
CA VAL A 84 -0.48 1.86 -9.63
C VAL A 84 0.98 2.04 -10.02
N LYS A 85 1.91 1.35 -9.35
CA LYS A 85 3.34 1.43 -9.65
C LYS A 85 3.69 0.93 -11.05
N ALA A 86 3.00 -0.10 -11.55
CA ALA A 86 3.21 -0.62 -12.90
C ALA A 86 2.67 0.32 -13.98
N ILE A 87 1.51 0.95 -13.74
CA ILE A 87 0.83 1.78 -14.75
C ILE A 87 1.42 3.20 -14.84
N LEU A 88 1.81 3.78 -13.71
CA LEU A 88 2.22 5.17 -13.61
C LEU A 88 3.36 5.58 -14.58
N PRO A 89 4.49 4.85 -14.67
CA PRO A 89 5.56 5.22 -15.60
C PRO A 89 5.12 5.10 -17.07
N HIS A 90 4.16 4.22 -17.37
CA HIS A 90 3.69 4.04 -18.73
C HIS A 90 2.82 5.21 -19.20
N ILE A 91 1.90 5.67 -18.34
CA ILE A 91 1.03 6.79 -18.68
C ILE A 91 1.82 8.10 -18.68
N ALA A 92 2.77 8.28 -17.75
CA ALA A 92 3.62 9.47 -17.69
C ALA A 92 4.57 9.61 -18.89
N LYS A 93 5.07 8.51 -19.45
CA LYS A 93 6.08 8.55 -20.54
C LYS A 93 5.47 8.71 -21.92
N ILE A 94 4.31 8.12 -22.17
CA ILE A 94 3.75 7.99 -23.54
C ILE A 94 2.53 8.91 -23.73
N GLY A 95 1.91 9.40 -22.66
CA GLY A 95 0.62 10.11 -22.75
C GLY A 95 -0.50 9.23 -23.32
N ASP A 96 -0.21 7.94 -23.52
CA ASP A 96 -1.06 7.01 -24.22
C ASP A 96 -2.11 6.44 -23.26
N THR A 97 -3.33 6.91 -23.44
CA THR A 97 -4.49 6.53 -22.64
C THR A 97 -5.05 5.16 -23.03
N THR A 98 -4.56 4.51 -24.09
CA THR A 98 -5.04 3.19 -24.52
C THR A 98 -4.89 2.13 -23.42
N LYS A 99 -3.79 2.17 -22.65
CA LYS A 99 -3.57 1.23 -21.52
C LYS A 99 -4.34 1.58 -20.25
N LEU A 100 -5.01 2.73 -20.20
CA LEU A 100 -5.88 3.10 -19.09
C LEU A 100 -7.13 2.19 -19.04
N GLY A 101 -7.60 1.71 -20.20
CA GLY A 101 -8.68 0.73 -20.27
C GLY A 101 -8.30 -0.58 -19.59
N LEU A 102 -7.13 -1.12 -19.93
CA LEU A 102 -6.60 -2.35 -19.29
C LEU A 102 -6.41 -2.15 -17.78
N TYR A 103 -5.86 -1.00 -17.35
CA TYR A 103 -5.73 -0.69 -15.93
C TYR A 103 -7.07 -0.70 -15.20
N LYS A 104 -8.11 -0.06 -15.76
CA LYS A 104 -9.47 -0.06 -15.19
C LYS A 104 -10.00 -1.48 -15.05
N THR A 105 -9.82 -2.32 -16.07
CA THR A 105 -10.24 -3.72 -16.04
C THR A 105 -9.52 -4.52 -14.96
N ILE A 106 -8.19 -4.44 -14.89
CA ILE A 106 -7.43 -5.15 -13.85
C ILE A 106 -7.84 -4.62 -12.47
N ALA A 107 -7.98 -3.30 -12.30
CA ALA A 107 -8.35 -2.70 -11.02
C ALA A 107 -9.77 -3.10 -10.59
N PHE A 108 -10.68 -3.26 -11.54
CA PHE A 108 -12.02 -3.79 -11.29
C PHE A 108 -11.95 -5.22 -10.71
N PHE A 109 -11.21 -6.13 -11.36
CA PHE A 109 -11.13 -7.53 -10.92
C PHE A 109 -10.27 -7.75 -9.68
N CYS A 110 -9.21 -6.96 -9.48
CA CYS A 110 -8.28 -7.15 -8.38
C CYS A 110 -8.62 -6.35 -7.12
N VAL A 111 -9.42 -5.29 -7.23
CA VAL A 111 -9.73 -4.40 -6.10
C VAL A 111 -11.24 -4.27 -5.90
N LEU A 112 -11.97 -3.72 -6.88
CA LEU A 112 -13.41 -3.43 -6.72
C LEU A 112 -14.22 -4.69 -6.41
N MET A 113 -14.08 -5.74 -7.23
CA MET A 113 -14.84 -6.98 -7.08
C MET A 113 -14.52 -7.69 -5.74
N PRO A 114 -13.24 -7.93 -5.36
CA PRO A 114 -12.89 -8.50 -4.06
C PRO A 114 -13.37 -7.67 -2.87
N SER A 115 -13.29 -6.34 -2.94
CA SER A 115 -13.78 -5.46 -1.86
C SER A 115 -15.30 -5.52 -1.71
N CYS A 116 -16.06 -5.59 -2.81
CA CYS A 116 -17.51 -5.79 -2.74
C CYS A 116 -17.86 -7.17 -2.16
N ILE A 117 -17.18 -8.23 -2.61
CA ILE A 117 -17.38 -9.59 -2.08
C ILE A 117 -17.09 -9.63 -0.57
N LEU A 118 -15.98 -9.05 -0.14
CA LEU A 118 -15.62 -8.96 1.28
C LEU A 118 -16.61 -8.13 2.09
N PHE A 119 -17.20 -7.08 1.53
CA PHE A 119 -18.21 -6.30 2.23
C PHE A 119 -19.49 -7.10 2.50
N PHE A 120 -20.02 -7.79 1.48
CA PHE A 120 -21.28 -8.53 1.60
C PHE A 120 -21.11 -9.86 2.35
N TRP A 121 -20.02 -10.59 2.10
CA TRP A 121 -19.73 -11.92 2.68
C TRP A 121 -18.67 -11.87 3.79
N ALA A 122 -18.50 -10.72 4.45
CA ALA A 122 -17.49 -10.52 5.51
C ALA A 122 -17.51 -11.64 6.56
N LYS A 123 -18.71 -12.03 7.00
CA LYS A 123 -18.90 -13.04 8.06
C LYS A 123 -18.40 -14.41 7.62
N ASP A 124 -18.83 -14.87 6.44
CA ASP A 124 -18.50 -16.20 5.93
C ASP A 124 -17.01 -16.29 5.57
N ILE A 125 -16.45 -15.23 5.00
CA ILE A 125 -15.02 -15.18 4.63
C ILE A 125 -14.15 -15.13 5.88
N LEU A 126 -14.50 -14.32 6.89
CA LEU A 126 -13.77 -14.31 8.15
C LEU A 126 -13.85 -15.66 8.86
N TRP A 127 -15.02 -16.30 8.85
CA TRP A 127 -15.17 -17.63 9.44
C TRP A 127 -14.30 -18.67 8.71
N LEU A 128 -14.34 -18.67 7.38
CA LEU A 128 -13.51 -19.54 6.53
C LEU A 128 -12.01 -19.33 6.76
N TRP A 129 -11.60 -18.08 7.00
CA TRP A 129 -10.19 -17.75 7.22
C TRP A 129 -9.73 -18.07 8.65
N SER A 130 -10.46 -17.61 9.66
CA SER A 130 -10.00 -17.65 11.05
C SER A 130 -10.40 -18.92 11.80
N HIS A 131 -11.50 -19.57 11.39
CA HIS A 131 -12.18 -20.63 12.15
C HIS A 131 -12.43 -20.27 13.63
N ASN A 132 -12.54 -18.98 13.94
CA ASN A 132 -12.70 -18.46 15.29
C ASN A 132 -13.87 -17.48 15.35
N ILE A 133 -14.85 -17.80 16.21
CA ILE A 133 -16.08 -17.00 16.35
C ILE A 133 -15.81 -15.60 16.88
N GLU A 134 -14.86 -15.41 17.80
CA GLU A 134 -14.50 -14.10 18.36
C GLU A 134 -13.93 -13.19 17.27
N VAL A 135 -13.11 -13.74 16.37
CA VAL A 135 -12.58 -12.99 15.21
C VAL A 135 -13.70 -12.57 14.27
N VAL A 136 -14.70 -13.43 14.06
CA VAL A 136 -15.84 -13.11 13.19
C VAL A 136 -16.69 -12.01 13.81
N GLU A 137 -17.06 -12.14 15.09
CA GLU A 137 -17.94 -11.18 15.76
C GLU A 137 -17.32 -9.78 15.84
N TYR A 138 -16.06 -9.68 16.26
CA TYR A 138 -15.36 -8.39 16.31
C TYR A 138 -14.95 -7.90 14.91
N GLY A 139 -14.59 -8.83 14.03
CA GLY A 139 -13.92 -8.49 12.78
C GLY A 139 -14.83 -8.06 11.65
N VAL A 140 -16.09 -8.52 11.63
CA VAL A 140 -17.03 -8.23 10.52
C VAL A 140 -17.18 -6.73 10.28
N ILE A 141 -17.35 -5.93 11.33
CA ILE A 141 -17.54 -4.48 11.17
C ILE A 141 -16.27 -3.79 10.68
N ILE A 142 -15.11 -4.23 11.18
CA ILE A 142 -13.80 -3.69 10.79
C ILE A 142 -13.53 -3.99 9.31
N VAL A 143 -13.73 -5.23 8.86
CA VAL A 143 -13.54 -5.61 7.45
C VAL A 143 -14.50 -4.85 6.54
N LYS A 144 -15.75 -4.66 6.94
CA LYS A 144 -16.71 -3.87 6.15
C LYS A 144 -16.27 -2.42 6.00
N ILE A 145 -15.86 -1.76 7.09
CA ILE A 145 -15.35 -0.39 7.05
C ILE A 145 -14.09 -0.30 6.17
N LEU A 146 -13.15 -1.23 6.34
CA LEU A 146 -11.94 -1.27 5.52
C LEU A 146 -12.25 -1.52 4.05
N SER A 147 -13.21 -2.39 3.74
CA SER A 147 -13.65 -2.62 2.36
C SER A 147 -14.18 -1.33 1.72
N VAL A 148 -14.99 -0.56 2.44
CA VAL A 148 -15.45 0.77 1.97
C VAL A 148 -14.28 1.74 1.81
N ALA A 149 -13.33 1.77 2.73
CA ALA A 149 -12.13 2.60 2.61
C ALA A 149 -11.30 2.23 1.37
N VAL A 150 -11.16 0.93 1.06
CA VAL A 150 -10.50 0.46 -0.16
C VAL A 150 -11.24 0.92 -1.41
N LEU A 151 -12.58 0.88 -1.39
CA LEU A 151 -13.41 1.37 -2.50
C LEU A 151 -13.22 2.86 -2.75
N ILE A 152 -13.17 3.67 -1.70
CA ILE A 152 -12.89 5.11 -1.82
C ILE A 152 -11.49 5.32 -2.40
N ASN A 153 -10.48 4.58 -1.89
CA ASN A 153 -9.11 4.65 -2.39
C ASN A 153 -8.98 4.21 -3.86
N PHE A 154 -9.80 3.25 -4.29
CA PHE A 154 -9.93 2.83 -5.69
C PHE A 154 -10.34 3.99 -6.60
N PHE A 155 -11.39 4.73 -6.26
CA PHE A 155 -11.80 5.89 -7.05
C PHE A 155 -10.77 7.02 -7.01
N TYR A 156 -10.21 7.30 -5.83
CA TYR A 156 -9.17 8.31 -5.67
C TYR A 156 -7.95 8.03 -6.56
N ASN A 157 -7.52 6.78 -6.69
CA ASN A 157 -6.36 6.43 -7.49
C ASN A 157 -6.53 6.74 -8.99
N PHE A 158 -7.74 6.64 -9.56
CA PHE A 158 -7.96 7.08 -10.94
C PHE A 158 -7.81 8.60 -11.10
N ILE A 159 -8.31 9.37 -10.13
CA ILE A 159 -8.18 10.82 -10.11
C ILE A 159 -6.70 11.20 -9.97
N HIS A 160 -5.99 10.57 -9.04
CA HIS A 160 -4.57 10.80 -8.79
C HIS A 160 -3.72 10.51 -10.04
N VAL A 161 -3.92 9.36 -10.69
CA VAL A 161 -3.23 9.03 -11.94
C VAL A 161 -3.54 10.07 -13.02
N LYS A 162 -4.79 10.50 -13.16
CA LYS A 162 -5.17 11.53 -14.14
C LYS A 162 -4.51 12.89 -13.85
N LEU A 163 -4.46 13.32 -12.59
CA LEU A 163 -3.83 14.58 -12.19
C LEU A 163 -2.32 14.61 -12.49
N ILE A 164 -1.64 13.49 -12.30
CA ILE A 164 -0.21 13.35 -12.65
C ILE A 164 -0.03 13.47 -14.17
N VAL A 165 -0.89 12.83 -14.95
CA VAL A 165 -0.81 12.84 -16.42
C VAL A 165 -1.06 14.22 -17.02
N GLU A 166 -2.02 14.96 -16.47
CA GLU A 166 -2.31 16.33 -16.91
C GLU A 166 -1.26 17.36 -16.44
N ASN A 167 -0.20 16.91 -15.75
CA ASN A 167 0.86 17.75 -15.19
C ASN A 167 0.35 18.89 -14.30
N ARG A 168 -0.89 18.78 -13.80
CA ARG A 168 -1.51 19.74 -12.87
C ARG A 168 -1.00 19.58 -11.44
N GLY A 169 -0.40 18.43 -11.14
CA GLY A 169 0.28 18.17 -9.88
C GLY A 169 1.73 18.65 -9.93
N GLY A 170 1.97 19.94 -10.23
CA GLY A 170 3.29 20.59 -10.33
C GLY A 170 4.13 20.58 -9.05
N VAL A 171 4.29 19.40 -8.47
CA VAL A 171 5.00 19.07 -7.25
C VAL A 171 5.59 17.67 -7.45
N ILE A 172 6.45 17.52 -8.46
CA ILE A 172 7.64 16.67 -8.39
C ILE A 172 8.76 17.38 -9.16
#